data_AF-A0A9X3XP69-F1
#
_entry.id   AF-A0A9X3XP69-F1
#
_cell.length_a   1.000
_cell.length_b   1.000
_cell.length_c   1.000
_cell.angle_alpha   90.00
_cell.angle_beta   90.00
_cell.angle_gamma   90.00
#
_symmetry.space_group_name_H-M   'P 1'
#
loop_
_entity.id
_entity.type
_entity.pdbx_description
1 polymer ?
#
loop_
_entity_poly.entity_id
_entity_poly.type
_entity_poly.pdbx_seq_one_letter_code
_entity_poly.pdbx_strand_id
1 'polypeptide(L)'
;MKICEDIQNNIFSYIENKHKFKDRSIEKIFIDTYKAKILNKVPENKLNSIDNEKEYDIKIKMLGYLITSSAFTLLFGGSFKDSLFSGFIGIILCILEYFLNILKTNNFFINIISGFLVSLLAFIAVKFNIAPNMNEIIIGSLMPLVPGLSITNSLRDIIDGNLVAGSAKFIEAFFIAVGIAIGSAGVLSILIN
;
A
#
# COMPACT_ATOMS: atom_id res chain seq x y z
N MET A 1 2.57 29.81 2.72
CA MET A 1 1.61 30.17 3.78
C MET A 1 0.29 30.70 3.20
N LYS A 2 0.28 31.82 2.46
CA LYS A 2 -0.95 32.39 1.84
C LYS A 2 -1.80 31.43 0.99
N ILE A 3 -1.19 30.56 0.18
CA ILE A 3 -1.93 29.60 -0.66
C ILE A 3 -2.67 28.55 0.20
N CYS A 4 -2.07 28.09 1.29
CA CYS A 4 -2.71 27.13 2.19
C CYS A 4 -3.87 27.76 2.95
N GLU A 5 -3.72 29.00 3.45
CA GLU A 5 -4.82 29.74 4.08
C GLU A 5 -5.99 29.98 3.11
N ASP A 6 -5.69 30.36 1.86
CA ASP A 6 -6.72 30.56 0.84
C ASP A 6 -7.45 29.27 0.47
N ILE A 7 -6.75 28.13 0.41
CA ILE A 7 -7.37 26.82 0.15
C ILE A 7 -8.23 26.39 1.35
N GLN A 8 -7.74 26.62 2.57
CA GLN A 8 -8.44 26.25 3.79
C GLN A 8 -9.73 27.06 4.00
N ASN A 9 -9.69 28.38 3.78
CA ASN A 9 -10.86 29.27 3.86
C ASN A 9 -11.94 28.89 2.81
N ASN A 10 -11.50 28.52 1.63
CA ASN A 10 -12.34 28.09 0.54
C ASN A 10 -13.02 26.73 0.79
N ILE A 11 -12.29 25.76 1.34
CA ILE A 11 -12.84 24.48 1.79
C ILE A 11 -13.84 24.69 2.93
N PHE A 12 -13.55 25.60 3.88
CA PHE A 12 -14.48 25.95 4.96
C PHE A 12 -15.78 26.55 4.43
N SER A 13 -15.71 27.48 3.47
CA SER A 13 -16.88 28.07 2.80
C SER A 13 -17.73 27.04 2.07
N TYR A 14 -17.11 26.00 1.48
CA TYR A 14 -17.83 24.88 0.87
C TYR A 14 -18.57 24.03 1.92
N ILE A 15 -17.89 23.66 3.02
CA ILE A 15 -18.48 22.85 4.09
C ILE A 15 -19.67 23.58 4.74
N GLU A 16 -19.54 24.88 4.99
CA GLU A 16 -20.60 25.72 5.56
C GLU A 16 -21.83 25.82 4.65
N ASN A 17 -21.63 25.85 3.33
CA ASN A 17 -22.74 25.91 2.36
C ASN A 17 -23.23 24.54 1.87
N LYS A 18 -22.59 23.43 2.29
CA LYS A 18 -22.90 22.08 1.80
C LYS A 18 -24.37 21.69 1.97
N HIS A 19 -24.99 22.12 3.08
CA HIS A 19 -26.39 21.83 3.40
C HIS A 19 -27.41 22.51 2.45
N LYS A 20 -27.00 23.51 1.64
CA LYS A 20 -27.87 24.14 0.64
C LYS A 20 -27.97 23.35 -0.66
N PHE A 21 -27.06 22.41 -0.91
CA PHE A 21 -27.05 21.61 -2.14
C PHE A 21 -27.90 20.36 -1.95
N LYS A 22 -29.17 20.45 -2.37
CA LYS A 22 -30.14 19.32 -2.31
C LYS A 22 -30.09 18.41 -3.55
N ASP A 23 -29.55 18.93 -4.66
CA ASP A 23 -29.37 18.23 -5.94
C ASP A 23 -27.89 17.84 -6.12
N ARG A 24 -27.63 16.55 -6.30
CA ARG A 24 -26.28 16.00 -6.53
C ARG A 24 -25.61 16.56 -7.79
N SER A 25 -26.38 16.94 -8.79
CA SER A 25 -25.86 17.52 -10.04
C SER A 25 -25.24 18.89 -9.78
N ILE A 26 -25.88 19.70 -8.93
CA ILE A 26 -25.39 21.03 -8.55
C ILE A 26 -24.21 20.92 -7.58
N GLU A 27 -24.24 19.96 -6.65
CA GLU A 27 -23.08 19.67 -5.79
C GLU A 27 -21.86 19.30 -6.63
N LYS A 28 -22.02 18.44 -7.65
CA LYS A 28 -20.94 18.03 -8.55
C LYS A 28 -20.36 19.20 -9.35
N ILE A 29 -21.22 20.03 -9.95
CA ILE A 29 -20.78 21.24 -10.67
C ILE A 29 -20.04 22.20 -9.74
N PHE A 30 -20.51 22.36 -8.50
CA PHE A 30 -19.86 23.21 -7.52
C PHE A 30 -18.45 22.69 -7.18
N ILE A 31 -18.32 21.39 -6.88
CA ILE A 31 -17.02 20.75 -6.61
C ILE A 31 -16.07 20.89 -7.80
N ASP A 32 -16.52 20.61 -9.02
CA ASP A 32 -15.68 20.68 -10.22
C ASP A 32 -15.20 22.11 -10.49
N THR A 33 -16.07 23.10 -10.32
CA THR A 33 -15.73 24.53 -10.44
C THR A 33 -14.71 24.95 -9.38
N TYR A 34 -14.88 24.47 -8.15
CA TYR A 34 -13.96 24.77 -7.05
C TYR A 34 -12.59 24.14 -7.26
N LYS A 35 -12.56 22.89 -7.71
CA LYS A 35 -11.35 22.13 -8.01
C LYS A 35 -10.53 22.81 -9.11
N ALA A 36 -11.19 23.28 -10.17
CA ALA A 36 -10.55 24.05 -11.24
C ALA A 36 -9.95 25.37 -10.73
N LYS A 37 -10.66 26.07 -9.83
CA LYS A 37 -10.18 27.33 -9.23
C LYS A 37 -8.95 27.13 -8.34
N ILE A 38 -8.87 26.01 -7.62
CA ILE A 38 -7.70 25.64 -6.82
C ILE A 38 -6.53 25.25 -7.72
N LEU A 39 -6.75 24.43 -8.77
CA LEU A 39 -5.71 24.03 -9.70
C LEU A 39 -5.04 25.23 -10.39
N ASN A 40 -5.84 26.19 -10.87
CA ASN A 40 -5.32 27.41 -11.51
C ASN A 40 -4.51 28.31 -10.56
N LYS A 41 -4.63 28.12 -9.25
CA LYS A 41 -3.90 28.88 -8.23
C LYS A 41 -2.57 28.24 -7.85
N VAL A 42 -2.36 26.96 -8.21
CA VAL A 42 -1.10 26.25 -8.03
C VAL A 42 -0.25 26.48 -9.30
N PRO A 43 0.98 27.02 -9.20
CA PRO A 43 1.82 27.23 -10.38
C PRO A 43 2.13 25.89 -11.06
N GLU A 44 1.97 25.81 -12.39
CA GLU A 44 2.20 24.61 -13.20
C GLU A 44 3.59 23.98 -12.93
N ASN A 45 4.58 24.81 -12.65
CA ASN A 45 5.94 24.41 -12.32
C ASN A 45 6.01 23.52 -11.06
N LYS A 46 5.12 23.74 -10.08
CA LYS A 46 4.99 22.91 -8.87
C LYS A 46 4.21 21.64 -9.11
N LEU A 47 3.21 21.68 -9.98
CA LEU A 47 2.46 20.48 -10.40
C LEU A 47 3.42 19.52 -11.14
N ASN A 48 4.17 20.04 -12.10
CA ASN A 48 5.18 19.29 -12.86
C ASN A 48 6.31 18.76 -11.97
N SER A 49 6.64 19.41 -10.85
CA SER A 49 7.66 18.89 -9.92
C SER A 49 7.17 17.70 -9.09
N ILE A 50 5.86 17.58 -8.85
CA ILE A 50 5.25 16.43 -8.15
C ILE A 50 5.06 15.27 -9.12
N ASP A 51 4.58 15.55 -10.34
CA ASP A 51 4.40 14.52 -11.37
C ASP A 51 5.73 13.93 -11.89
N ASN A 52 6.84 14.67 -11.75
CA ASN A 52 8.20 14.20 -12.07
C ASN A 52 8.97 13.67 -10.85
N GLU A 53 8.33 13.48 -9.70
CA GLU A 53 8.97 12.73 -8.62
C GLU A 53 9.26 11.30 -9.11
N LYS A 54 10.55 10.99 -9.23
CA LYS A 54 10.97 9.67 -9.67
C LYS A 54 10.65 8.68 -8.55
N GLU A 55 9.81 7.70 -8.85
CA GLU A 55 9.77 6.49 -8.04
C GLU A 55 11.19 5.94 -7.90
N TYR A 56 11.50 5.40 -6.72
CA TYR A 56 12.80 4.78 -6.47
C TYR A 56 13.13 3.76 -7.57
N ASP A 57 14.39 3.77 -8.01
CA ASP A 57 14.91 2.79 -8.96
C ASP A 57 14.56 1.38 -8.47
N ILE A 58 14.10 0.52 -9.39
CA ILE A 58 13.74 -0.86 -9.10
C ILE A 58 14.84 -1.60 -8.34
N LYS A 59 16.11 -1.28 -8.58
CA LYS A 59 17.26 -1.86 -7.85
C LYS A 59 17.23 -1.51 -6.36
N ILE A 60 16.87 -0.28 -6.02
CA ILE A 60 16.74 0.17 -4.62
C ILE A 60 15.54 -0.51 -3.98
N LYS A 61 14.41 -0.61 -4.70
CA LYS A 61 13.23 -1.35 -4.22
C LYS A 61 13.58 -2.81 -3.94
N MET A 62 14.27 -3.50 -4.86
CA MET A 62 14.71 -4.88 -4.67
C MET A 62 15.60 -5.04 -3.43
N LEU A 63 16.56 -4.14 -3.23
CA LEU A 63 17.42 -4.15 -2.04
C LEU A 63 16.61 -3.93 -0.76
N GLY A 64 15.63 -3.02 -0.79
CA GLY A 64 14.70 -2.79 0.31
C GLY A 64 13.90 -4.04 0.66
N TYR A 65 13.34 -4.74 -0.35
CA TYR A 65 12.59 -5.98 -0.15
C TYR A 65 13.48 -7.10 0.39
N LEU A 66 14.70 -7.23 -0.12
CA LEU A 66 15.68 -8.21 0.35
C LEU A 66 15.99 -8.00 1.83
N ILE A 67 16.40 -6.78 2.21
CA ILE A 67 16.79 -6.46 3.58
C ILE A 67 15.60 -6.61 4.53
N THR A 68 14.45 -6.06 4.17
CA THR A 68 13.24 -6.11 4.99
C THR A 68 12.82 -7.55 5.24
N SER A 69 12.70 -8.36 4.18
CA SER A 69 12.28 -9.76 4.31
C SER A 69 13.26 -10.58 5.14
N SER A 70 14.55 -10.42 4.89
CA SER A 70 15.61 -11.11 5.63
C SER A 70 15.62 -10.73 7.12
N ALA A 71 15.53 -9.44 7.42
CA ALA A 71 15.57 -8.90 8.78
C ALA A 71 14.32 -9.30 9.59
N PHE A 72 13.13 -9.17 9.01
CA PHE A 72 11.90 -9.56 9.70
C PHE A 72 11.84 -11.07 9.94
N THR A 73 12.34 -11.89 9.02
CA THR A 73 12.41 -13.35 9.25
C THR A 73 13.25 -13.70 10.49
N LEU A 74 14.41 -13.03 10.67
CA LEU A 74 15.22 -13.19 11.89
C LEU A 74 14.52 -12.61 13.12
N LEU A 75 13.84 -11.48 12.97
CA LEU A 75 13.11 -10.83 14.06
C LEU A 75 12.01 -11.74 14.65
N PHE A 76 11.33 -12.51 13.80
CA PHE A 76 10.29 -13.46 14.20
C PHE A 76 10.83 -14.83 14.64
N GLY A 77 12.16 -14.99 14.80
CA GLY A 77 12.77 -16.20 15.32
C GLY A 77 13.19 -17.23 14.26
N GLY A 78 13.18 -16.87 12.97
CA GLY A 78 13.67 -17.72 11.90
C GLY A 78 15.18 -17.95 11.98
N SER A 79 15.64 -19.06 11.38
CA SER A 79 17.06 -19.37 11.24
C SER A 79 17.73 -18.50 10.19
N PHE A 80 19.07 -18.52 10.16
CA PHE A 80 19.83 -17.81 9.13
C PHE A 80 19.51 -18.29 7.71
N LYS A 81 19.18 -19.58 7.54
CA LYS A 81 18.74 -20.14 6.24
C LYS A 81 17.39 -19.58 5.82
N ASP A 82 16.45 -19.44 6.76
CA ASP A 82 15.13 -18.86 6.51
C ASP A 82 15.26 -17.41 6.07
N SER A 83 16.15 -16.65 6.74
CA SER A 83 16.42 -15.25 6.41
C SER A 83 16.95 -15.07 4.98
N LEU A 84 17.96 -15.86 4.59
CA LEU A 84 18.49 -15.82 3.23
C LEU A 84 17.41 -16.17 2.20
N PHE A 85 16.66 -17.24 2.44
CA PHE A 85 15.61 -17.68 1.53
C PHE A 85 14.47 -16.67 1.41
N SER A 86 14.03 -16.10 2.53
CA SER A 86 13.04 -15.01 2.59
C SER A 86 13.52 -13.75 1.87
N GLY A 87 14.82 -13.42 1.98
CA GLY A 87 15.44 -12.35 1.18
C GLY A 87 15.29 -12.58 -0.33
N PHE A 88 15.54 -13.81 -0.80
CA PHE A 88 15.32 -14.17 -2.21
C PHE A 88 13.85 -14.08 -2.62
N ILE A 89 12.93 -14.55 -1.78
CA ILE A 89 11.49 -14.39 -2.01
C ILE A 89 11.12 -12.91 -2.11
N GLY A 90 11.68 -12.04 -1.25
CA GLY A 90 11.47 -10.60 -1.29
C GLY A 90 11.86 -9.98 -2.64
N ILE A 91 12.97 -10.40 -3.25
CA ILE A 91 13.36 -9.94 -4.59
C ILE A 91 12.31 -10.38 -5.64
N ILE A 92 11.90 -11.65 -5.59
CA ILE A 92 10.88 -12.20 -6.50
C ILE A 92 9.57 -11.43 -6.35
N LEU A 93 9.19 -11.12 -5.11
CA LEU A 93 7.99 -10.34 -4.78
C LEU A 93 8.03 -8.93 -5.37
N CYS A 94 9.18 -8.26 -5.27
CA CYS A 94 9.39 -6.93 -5.87
C CYS A 94 9.23 -6.97 -7.40
N ILE A 95 9.76 -8.01 -8.06
CA ILE A 95 9.62 -8.21 -9.51
C ILE A 95 8.16 -8.48 -9.88
N LEU A 96 7.47 -9.33 -9.12
CA LEU A 96 6.06 -9.65 -9.32
C LEU A 96 5.21 -8.37 -9.24
N GLU A 97 5.38 -7.58 -8.19
CA GLU A 97 4.65 -6.32 -8.01
C GLU A 97 4.91 -5.35 -9.14
N TYR A 98 6.17 -5.18 -9.54
CA TYR A 98 6.54 -4.31 -10.66
C TYR A 98 5.81 -4.74 -11.94
N PHE A 99 5.79 -6.05 -12.23
CA PHE A 99 5.10 -6.58 -13.41
C PHE A 99 3.57 -6.41 -13.34
N LEU A 100 2.95 -6.71 -12.20
CA LEU A 100 1.50 -6.57 -12.03
C LEU A 100 1.04 -5.10 -12.06
N ASN A 101 1.88 -4.18 -11.59
CA ASN A 101 1.65 -2.74 -11.69
C ASN A 101 1.70 -2.24 -13.14
N ILE A 102 2.60 -2.76 -13.97
CA ILE A 102 2.62 -2.47 -15.42
C ILE A 102 1.31 -2.92 -16.09
N LEU A 103 0.74 -4.04 -15.65
CA LEU A 103 -0.56 -4.54 -16.11
C LEU A 103 -1.77 -3.76 -15.57
N LYS A 104 -1.54 -2.69 -14.77
CA LYS A 104 -2.57 -1.87 -14.13
C LYS A 104 -3.53 -2.67 -13.24
N THR A 105 -3.00 -3.69 -12.58
CA THR A 105 -3.76 -4.51 -11.63
C THR A 105 -4.07 -3.70 -10.36
N ASN A 106 -5.24 -3.88 -9.75
CA ASN A 106 -5.57 -3.25 -8.48
C ASN A 106 -4.72 -3.84 -7.34
N ASN A 107 -4.22 -3.00 -6.44
CA ASN A 107 -3.45 -3.36 -5.24
C ASN A 107 -4.07 -4.53 -4.47
N PHE A 108 -5.39 -4.62 -4.34
CA PHE A 108 -6.05 -5.76 -3.69
C PHE A 108 -5.67 -7.10 -4.33
N PHE A 109 -5.74 -7.20 -5.66
CA PHE A 109 -5.39 -8.42 -6.39
C PHE A 109 -3.90 -8.69 -6.40
N ILE A 110 -3.07 -7.64 -6.50
CA ILE A 110 -1.61 -7.77 -6.37
C ILE A 110 -1.27 -8.47 -5.06
N ASN A 111 -1.87 -8.01 -3.95
CA ASN A 111 -1.63 -8.57 -2.62
C ASN A 111 -2.11 -10.02 -2.46
N ILE A 112 -3.21 -10.41 -3.11
CA ILE A 112 -3.66 -11.82 -3.14
C ILE A 112 -2.63 -12.70 -3.85
N ILE A 113 -2.18 -12.30 -5.04
CA ILE A 113 -1.22 -13.08 -5.85
C ILE A 113 0.13 -13.16 -5.12
N SER A 114 0.55 -12.05 -4.51
CA SER A 114 1.74 -11.97 -3.68
C SER A 114 1.66 -12.92 -2.47
N GLY A 115 0.57 -12.91 -1.72
CA GLY A 115 0.34 -13.81 -0.59
C GLY A 115 0.39 -15.29 -0.99
N PHE A 116 -0.22 -15.60 -2.14
CA PHE A 116 -0.19 -16.93 -2.73
C PHE A 116 1.24 -17.34 -3.11
N LEU A 117 1.98 -16.50 -3.84
CA LEU A 117 3.32 -16.81 -4.29
C LEU A 117 4.29 -17.05 -3.12
N VAL A 118 4.27 -16.17 -2.12
CA VAL A 118 5.14 -16.29 -0.94
C VAL A 118 4.87 -17.60 -0.20
N SER A 119 3.60 -17.94 0.03
CA SER A 119 3.24 -19.16 0.76
C SER A 119 3.60 -20.42 -0.02
N LEU A 120 3.46 -20.40 -1.34
CA LEU A 120 3.86 -21.50 -2.20
C LEU A 120 5.39 -21.70 -2.18
N LEU A 121 6.16 -20.62 -2.29
CA LEU A 121 7.61 -20.67 -2.24
C LEU A 121 8.13 -21.11 -0.86
N ALA A 122 7.52 -20.64 0.23
CA ALA A 122 7.85 -21.06 1.59
C ALA A 122 7.59 -22.57 1.80
N PHE A 123 6.46 -23.07 1.32
CA PHE A 123 6.16 -24.51 1.36
C PHE A 123 7.20 -25.34 0.60
N ILE A 124 7.56 -24.90 -0.62
CA ILE A 124 8.61 -25.56 -1.42
C ILE A 124 9.93 -25.57 -0.66
N ALA A 125 10.31 -24.47 -0.01
CA ALA A 125 11.54 -24.36 0.77
C ALA A 125 11.65 -25.43 1.86
N VAL A 126 10.56 -25.61 2.63
CA VAL A 126 10.50 -26.58 3.73
C VAL A 126 10.44 -28.00 3.18
N LYS A 127 9.65 -28.25 2.12
CA LYS A 127 9.53 -29.56 1.49
C LYS A 127 10.87 -30.10 0.96
N PHE A 128 11.73 -29.22 0.45
CA PHE A 128 13.07 -29.58 -0.02
C PHE A 128 14.17 -29.45 1.05
N ASN A 129 13.82 -29.21 2.32
CA ASN A 129 14.77 -29.00 3.44
C ASN A 129 15.78 -27.85 3.19
N ILE A 130 15.42 -26.85 2.38
CA ILE A 130 16.26 -25.68 2.12
C ILE A 130 16.24 -24.76 3.34
N ALA A 131 15.06 -24.56 3.92
CA ALA A 131 14.80 -23.66 5.02
C ALA A 131 13.81 -24.34 6.00
N PRO A 132 14.10 -24.42 7.30
CA PRO A 132 13.31 -25.22 8.24
C PRO A 132 11.96 -24.61 8.64
N ASN A 133 11.83 -23.29 8.65
CA ASN A 133 10.75 -22.61 9.38
C ASN A 133 9.79 -21.89 8.41
N MET A 134 8.73 -22.58 8.01
CA MET A 134 7.78 -22.08 6.99
C MET A 134 7.08 -20.78 7.40
N ASN A 135 6.61 -20.69 8.66
CA ASN A 135 5.78 -19.57 9.11
C ASN A 135 6.59 -18.28 9.17
N GLU A 136 7.83 -18.37 9.61
CA GLU A 136 8.80 -17.29 9.76
C GLU A 136 9.20 -16.75 8.38
N ILE A 137 9.39 -17.64 7.39
CA ILE A 137 9.60 -17.23 5.99
C ILE A 137 8.39 -16.47 5.47
N ILE A 138 7.17 -16.99 5.66
CA ILE A 138 5.93 -16.36 5.18
C ILE A 138 5.77 -14.96 5.80
N ILE A 139 5.84 -14.87 7.14
CA ILE A 139 5.65 -13.60 7.86
C ILE A 139 6.74 -12.60 7.44
N GLY A 140 8.00 -13.03 7.37
CA GLY A 140 9.11 -12.17 6.98
C GLY A 140 9.01 -11.67 5.54
N SER A 141 8.70 -12.56 4.58
CA SER A 141 8.58 -12.23 3.16
C SER A 141 7.37 -11.35 2.83
N LEU A 142 6.31 -11.39 3.64
CA LEU A 142 5.11 -10.55 3.44
C LEU A 142 5.21 -9.17 4.10
N MET A 143 6.15 -8.94 5.02
CA MET A 143 6.27 -7.66 5.72
C MET A 143 6.43 -6.42 4.82
N PRO A 144 7.14 -6.47 3.66
CA PRO A 144 7.19 -5.33 2.74
C PRO A 144 5.82 -4.86 2.23
N LEU A 145 4.83 -5.76 2.18
CA LEU A 145 3.47 -5.48 1.68
C LEU A 145 2.55 -4.88 2.74
N VAL A 146 2.95 -4.90 4.01
CA VAL A 146 2.07 -4.51 5.11
C VAL A 146 1.81 -3.00 5.02
N PRO A 147 0.54 -2.55 5.01
CA PRO A 147 0.18 -1.16 4.76
C PRO A 147 0.35 -0.28 6.02
N GLY A 148 1.50 -0.36 6.69
CA GLY A 148 1.76 0.34 7.96
C GLY A 148 1.72 1.86 7.84
N LEU A 149 2.25 2.41 6.74
CA LEU A 149 2.17 3.86 6.46
C LEU A 149 0.73 4.31 6.22
N SER A 150 -0.06 3.55 5.47
CA SER A 150 -1.47 3.86 5.23
C SER A 150 -2.28 3.82 6.52
N ILE A 151 -2.06 2.83 7.38
CA ILE A 151 -2.69 2.74 8.70
C ILE A 151 -2.31 3.96 9.55
N THR A 152 -1.02 4.26 9.68
CA THR A 152 -0.54 5.40 10.49
C THR A 152 -1.12 6.72 9.98
N ASN A 153 -1.13 6.93 8.67
CA ASN A 153 -1.69 8.14 8.05
C ASN A 153 -3.22 8.20 8.23
N SER A 154 -3.92 7.07 8.13
CA SER A 154 -5.37 7.03 8.36
C SER A 154 -5.73 7.42 9.79
N LEU A 155 -4.97 6.93 10.77
CA LEU A 155 -5.17 7.26 12.19
C LEU A 155 -4.86 8.72 12.46
N ARG A 156 -3.78 9.26 11.88
CA ARG A 156 -3.47 10.69 11.96
C ARG A 156 -4.64 11.53 11.43
N ASP A 157 -5.13 11.23 10.23
CA ASP A 157 -6.23 11.97 9.62
C ASP A 157 -7.52 11.89 10.46
N ILE A 158 -7.81 10.74 11.08
CA ILE A 158 -8.96 10.58 11.98
C ILE A 158 -8.80 11.43 13.24
N ILE A 159 -7.61 11.42 13.87
CA ILE A 159 -7.31 12.19 15.08
C ILE A 159 -7.40 13.70 14.79
N ASP A 160 -6.98 14.13 13.61
CA ASP A 160 -7.04 15.52 13.16
C ASP A 160 -8.47 15.96 12.71
N GLY A 161 -9.47 15.08 12.85
CA GLY A 161 -10.87 15.36 12.52
C GLY A 161 -11.24 15.17 11.05
N ASN A 162 -10.32 14.72 10.20
CA ASN A 162 -10.57 14.40 8.79
C ASN A 162 -11.03 12.94 8.60
N LEU A 163 -12.27 12.67 9.03
CA LEU A 163 -12.83 11.30 9.03
C LEU A 163 -13.00 10.70 7.63
N VAL A 164 -13.31 11.51 6.61
CA VAL A 164 -13.55 11.01 5.25
C VAL A 164 -12.24 10.52 4.62
N ALA A 165 -11.16 11.30 4.70
CA ALA A 165 -9.87 10.88 4.17
C ALA A 165 -9.25 9.74 4.98
N GLY A 166 -9.36 9.81 6.31
CA GLY A 166 -8.86 8.76 7.19
C GLY A 166 -9.57 7.42 6.98
N SER A 167 -10.91 7.41 6.93
CA SER A 167 -11.67 6.17 6.68
C SER A 167 -11.38 5.55 5.31
N ALA A 168 -11.21 6.36 4.25
CA ALA A 168 -10.86 5.85 2.93
C ALA A 168 -9.49 5.13 2.93
N LYS A 169 -8.45 5.76 3.50
CA LYS A 169 -7.11 5.15 3.64
C LYS A 169 -7.13 3.91 4.53
N PHE A 170 -7.92 3.92 5.59
CA PHE A 170 -8.07 2.77 6.47
C PHE A 170 -8.70 1.57 5.73
N ILE A 171 -9.77 1.81 4.96
CA ILE A 171 -10.44 0.78 4.16
C ILE A 171 -9.49 0.22 3.10
N GLU A 172 -8.69 1.07 2.44
CA GLU A 172 -7.67 0.61 1.50
C GLU A 172 -6.65 -0.31 2.17
N ALA A 173 -6.08 0.11 3.30
CA ALA A 173 -5.14 -0.70 4.08
C ALA A 173 -5.78 -2.02 4.56
N PHE A 174 -7.04 -1.98 4.95
CA PHE A 174 -7.80 -3.16 5.36
C PHE A 174 -7.93 -4.17 4.21
N PHE A 175 -8.28 -3.72 3.00
CA PHE A 175 -8.36 -4.61 1.84
C PHE A 175 -6.99 -5.19 1.46
N ILE A 176 -5.92 -4.40 1.55
CA ILE A 176 -4.55 -4.91 1.35
C ILE A 176 -4.26 -6.07 2.32
N ALA A 177 -4.51 -5.88 3.61
CA ALA A 177 -4.28 -6.91 4.63
C ALA A 177 -5.13 -8.17 4.41
N VAL A 178 -6.42 -7.99 4.07
CA VAL A 178 -7.33 -9.09 3.73
C VAL A 178 -6.84 -9.84 2.48
N GLY A 179 -6.37 -9.12 1.46
CA GLY A 179 -5.84 -9.73 0.24
C GLY A 179 -4.63 -10.63 0.52
N ILE A 180 -3.66 -10.14 1.30
CA ILE A 180 -2.50 -10.93 1.73
C ILE A 180 -2.94 -12.19 2.48
N ALA A 181 -3.87 -12.06 3.43
CA ALA A 181 -4.38 -13.17 4.22
C ALA A 181 -5.11 -14.22 3.38
N ILE A 182 -5.95 -13.80 2.43
CA ILE A 182 -6.64 -14.72 1.51
C ILE A 182 -5.63 -15.48 0.64
N GLY A 183 -4.66 -14.77 0.07
CA GLY A 183 -3.63 -15.36 -0.78
C GLY A 183 -2.81 -16.42 -0.05
N SER A 184 -2.35 -16.10 1.16
CA SER A 184 -1.52 -17.01 1.95
C SER A 184 -2.32 -18.19 2.52
N ALA A 185 -3.50 -17.93 3.09
CA ALA A 185 -4.35 -18.96 3.66
C ALA A 185 -4.85 -19.95 2.59
N GLY A 186 -5.14 -19.47 1.38
CA GLY A 186 -5.59 -20.35 0.28
C GLY A 186 -4.57 -21.43 -0.06
N VAL A 187 -3.29 -21.06 -0.18
CA VAL A 187 -2.21 -22.02 -0.43
C VAL A 187 -2.02 -22.98 0.74
N LEU A 188 -1.98 -22.43 1.95
CA LEU A 188 -1.74 -23.20 3.16
C LEU A 188 -2.85 -24.24 3.37
N SER A 189 -4.10 -23.85 3.15
CA SER A 189 -5.26 -24.74 3.24
C SER A 189 -5.26 -25.84 2.17
N ILE A 190 -4.71 -25.59 0.98
CA ILE A 190 -4.63 -26.59 -0.10
C ILE A 190 -3.47 -27.57 0.13
N LEU A 191 -2.36 -27.10 0.71
CA LEU A 191 -1.12 -27.88 0.81
C LEU A 191 -0.96 -28.63 2.14
N ILE A 192 -1.59 -28.16 3.22
CA ILE A 192 -1.49 -28.78 4.56
C ILE A 192 -2.66 -29.74 4.83
N ASN A 193 -3.76 -29.62 4.08
CA ASN A 193 -4.94 -30.49 4.20
C ASN A 193 -4.86 -31.70 3.26
#